data_AF-A0A7L4BIP2-F1
#
_entry.id   AF-A0A7L4BIP2-F1
#
_cell.length_a   1.000
_cell.length_b   1.000
_cell.length_c   1.000
_cell.angle_alpha   90.00
_cell.angle_beta   90.00
_cell.angle_gamma   90.00
#
_symmetry.space_group_name_H-M   'P 1'
#
loop_
_entity.id
_entity.type
_entity.pdbx_description
1 polymer ?
#
loop_
_entity_poly.entity_id
_entity_poly.type
_entity_poly.pdbx_seq_one_letter_code
_entity_poly.pdbx_strand_id
1 'polypeptide(L)'
;GVFAHLELLEARAYEAAVKQEEMEQQEEKLARLKARVQELRLQRDKLRAKVDLQQKEQLGKEGAVSNAAQPSARAVLEWKIKTLKAMLQIFYLTGISGKLSKRGVCFCISTAYEGTYLDSYHLDLLTKPEVQIYRHSVPIFIPLQQIAKKYLQTDIRRFLSVLSDHLNAYVGRRYQADQLQEHFSGQIKGTLQRNSLCNLLVFNYNVSSESKTFPFNVRLLYGDPCCSLPTEVVISCT
;
A
#
# COMPACT_ATOMS: atom_id res chain seq x y z
N GLY A 1 34.30 18.84 45.41
CA GLY A 1 35.10 19.87 44.72
C GLY A 1 34.17 20.80 43.96
N VAL A 2 34.58 22.05 43.73
CA VAL A 2 33.75 23.10 43.09
C VAL A 2 33.21 22.65 41.72
N PHE A 3 33.98 21.86 40.96
CA PHE A 3 33.57 21.28 39.68
C PHE A 3 32.36 20.33 39.77
N ALA A 4 32.35 19.39 40.72
CA ALA A 4 31.23 18.47 40.88
C ALA A 4 29.93 19.18 41.32
N HIS A 5 30.04 20.34 41.97
CA HIS A 5 28.88 21.16 42.32
C HIS A 5 28.33 21.91 41.10
N LEU A 6 29.21 22.37 40.21
CA LEU A 6 28.83 23.02 38.95
C LEU A 6 28.15 22.04 37.98
N GLU A 7 28.66 20.82 37.82
CA GLU A 7 28.04 19.77 36.99
C GLU A 7 26.63 19.42 37.49
N LEU A 8 26.43 19.34 38.80
CA LEU A 8 25.11 19.10 39.39
C LEU A 8 24.13 20.24 39.11
N LEU A 9 24.60 21.49 39.14
CA LEU A 9 23.77 22.66 38.85
C LEU A 9 23.41 22.74 37.36
N GLU A 10 24.34 22.40 36.47
CA GLU A 10 24.11 22.34 35.02
C GLU A 10 23.08 21.25 34.66
N ALA A 11 23.20 20.05 35.24
CA ALA A 11 22.22 18.98 35.05
C ALA A 11 20.81 19.38 35.51
N ARG A 12 20.69 20.06 36.66
CA ARG A 12 19.40 20.56 37.17
C ARG A 12 18.81 21.67 36.29
N ALA A 13 19.64 22.57 35.78
CA ALA A 13 19.20 23.62 34.86
C ALA A 13 18.70 23.03 33.54
N TYR A 14 19.41 22.02 33.02
CA TYR A 14 19.01 21.30 31.81
C TYR A 14 17.69 20.54 32.02
N GLU A 15 17.54 19.79 33.11
CA GLU A 15 16.28 19.10 33.43
C GLU A 15 15.09 20.05 33.59
N ALA A 16 15.31 21.23 34.19
CA ALA A 16 14.27 22.26 34.31
C ALA A 16 13.87 22.83 32.94
N ALA A 17 14.84 23.09 32.06
CA ALA A 17 14.59 23.58 30.70
C ALA A 17 13.80 22.57 29.86
N VAL A 18 14.16 21.28 29.92
CA VAL A 18 13.44 20.21 29.20
C VAL A 18 11.99 20.10 29.70
N LYS A 19 11.77 20.11 31.01
CA LYS A 19 10.41 20.06 31.58
C LYS A 19 9.56 21.25 31.16
N GLN A 20 10.17 22.43 31.08
CA GLN A 20 9.47 23.64 30.65
C GLN A 20 9.08 23.58 29.17
N GLU A 21 9.99 23.13 28.30
CA GLU A 21 9.72 22.93 26.88
C GLU A 21 8.62 21.88 26.64
N GLU A 22 8.61 20.79 27.42
CA GLU A 22 7.54 19.79 27.37
C GLU A 22 6.17 20.37 27.76
N MET A 23 6.11 21.23 28.79
CA MET A 23 4.86 21.89 29.16
C MET A 23 4.37 22.85 28.08
N GLU A 24 5.26 23.65 27.49
CA GLU A 24 4.94 24.57 26.41
C GLU A 24 4.38 23.82 25.18
N GLN A 25 5.00 22.70 24.80
CA GLN A 25 4.48 21.85 23.72
C GLN A 25 3.12 21.23 24.05
N GLN A 26 2.86 20.86 25.30
CA GLN A 26 1.55 20.36 25.72
C GLN A 26 0.49 21.46 25.66
N GLU A 27 0.83 22.67 26.07
CA GLU A 27 -0.07 23.82 26.03
C GLU A 27 -0.41 24.22 24.59
N GLU A 28 0.56 24.21 23.68
CA GLU A 28 0.34 24.47 22.25
C GLU A 28 -0.57 23.40 21.62
N LYS A 29 -0.35 22.12 21.95
CA LYS A 29 -1.23 21.01 21.49
C LYS A 29 -2.66 21.19 22.00
N LEU A 30 -2.82 21.58 23.27
CA LEU A 30 -4.13 21.85 23.86
C LEU A 30 -4.82 23.05 23.20
N ALA A 31 -4.08 24.13 22.91
CA ALA A 31 -4.61 25.30 22.21
C ALA A 31 -5.09 24.93 20.80
N ARG A 32 -4.30 24.15 20.05
CA ARG A 32 -4.67 23.66 18.72
C ARG A 32 -5.92 22.77 18.75
N LEU A 33 -6.01 21.87 19.72
CA LEU A 33 -7.19 21.01 19.91
C LEU A 33 -8.44 21.85 20.23
N LYS A 34 -8.34 22.85 21.11
CA LYS A 34 -9.44 23.76 21.43
C LYS A 34 -9.91 24.54 20.19
N ALA A 35 -8.99 25.06 19.38
CA ALA A 35 -9.32 25.75 18.13
C ALA A 35 -10.07 24.81 17.16
N ARG A 36 -9.61 23.57 17.02
CA ARG A 36 -10.27 22.56 16.18
C ARG A 36 -11.69 22.22 16.66
N VAL A 37 -11.89 22.14 17.98
CA VAL A 37 -13.22 21.91 18.57
C VAL A 37 -14.17 23.08 18.25
N GLN A 38 -13.69 24.32 18.32
CA GLN A 38 -14.51 25.50 17.97
C GLN A 38 -14.89 25.50 16.49
N GLU A 39 -13.95 25.20 15.60
CA GLU A 39 -14.20 25.09 14.15
C GLU A 39 -15.27 24.03 13.85
N LEU A 40 -15.16 22.84 14.45
CA LEU A 40 -16.13 21.76 14.27
C LEU A 40 -17.51 22.12 14.85
N ARG A 41 -17.57 22.88 15.95
CA ARG A 41 -18.84 23.40 16.49
C ARG A 41 -19.50 24.37 15.51
N LEU A 42 -18.74 25.30 14.94
CA LEU A 42 -19.25 26.22 13.91
C LEU A 42 -19.77 25.47 12.68
N GLN A 43 -19.05 24.44 12.21
CA GLN A 43 -19.51 23.60 11.10
C GLN A 43 -20.81 22.85 11.44
N ARG A 44 -20.88 22.26 12.65
CA ARG A 44 -22.10 21.60 13.14
C ARG A 44 -23.27 22.58 13.18
N ASP A 45 -23.07 23.77 13.72
CA ASP A 45 -24.15 24.76 13.88
C ASP A 45 -24.60 25.29 12.52
N LYS A 46 -23.68 25.49 11.57
CA LYS A 46 -24.01 25.82 10.17
C LYS A 46 -24.83 24.70 9.50
N LEU A 47 -24.48 23.44 9.72
CA LEU A 47 -25.24 22.31 9.20
C LEU A 47 -26.63 22.21 9.85
N ARG A 48 -26.71 22.43 11.16
CA ARG A 48 -27.98 22.44 11.90
C ARG A 48 -28.89 23.54 11.40
N ALA A 49 -28.38 24.75 11.22
CA ALA A 49 -29.13 25.88 10.66
C ALA A 49 -29.63 25.58 9.23
N LYS A 50 -28.83 24.91 8.38
CA LYS A 50 -29.28 24.48 7.05
C LYS A 50 -30.42 23.47 7.11
N VAL A 51 -30.35 22.51 8.03
CA VAL A 51 -31.42 21.53 8.25
C VAL A 51 -32.68 22.21 8.78
N ASP A 52 -32.55 23.13 9.73
CA ASP A 52 -33.67 23.88 10.30
C ASP A 52 -34.33 24.80 9.26
N LEU A 53 -33.54 25.42 8.36
CA LEU A 53 -34.05 26.21 7.24
C LEU A 53 -34.85 25.33 6.27
N GLN A 54 -34.33 24.15 5.92
CA GLN A 54 -35.05 23.20 5.07
C GLN A 54 -36.34 22.69 5.73
N GLN A 55 -36.35 22.51 7.05
CA GLN A 55 -37.56 22.14 7.79
C GLN A 55 -38.59 23.28 7.82
N LYS A 56 -38.16 24.53 8.02
CA LYS A 56 -39.05 25.70 7.99
C LYS A 56 -39.59 26.01 6.60
N GLU A 57 -38.78 25.84 5.55
CA GLU A 57 -39.21 25.95 4.15
C GLU A 57 -40.21 24.85 3.76
N GLN A 58 -40.16 23.68 4.42
CA GLN A 58 -41.15 22.61 4.27
C GLN A 58 -42.48 22.95 4.97
N LEU A 59 -42.46 23.61 6.13
CA LEU A 59 -43.68 24.08 6.83
C LEU A 59 -44.37 25.28 6.14
N GLY A 60 -43.62 26.13 5.42
CA GLY A 60 -44.19 27.26 4.66
C GLY A 60 -44.82 26.89 3.32
N LYS A 61 -44.68 25.63 2.87
CA LYS A 61 -45.18 25.12 1.57
C LYS A 61 -46.25 24.03 1.73
N GLU A 62 -47.16 24.19 2.69
CA GLU A 62 -48.36 23.33 2.81
C GLU A 62 -49.37 23.49 1.63
N GLY A 63 -49.06 24.31 0.61
CA GLY A 63 -49.92 24.50 -0.57
C GLY A 63 -49.52 23.79 -1.86
N ALA A 64 -48.35 23.15 -1.96
CA ALA A 64 -47.95 22.50 -3.20
C ALA A 64 -47.08 21.27 -2.96
N VAL A 65 -47.72 20.11 -3.05
CA VAL A 65 -47.12 18.78 -3.03
C VAL A 65 -46.07 18.66 -4.13
N SER A 66 -44.79 18.65 -3.76
CA SER A 66 -43.85 17.70 -4.34
C SER A 66 -42.94 17.18 -3.23
N ASN A 67 -43.10 15.89 -2.96
CA ASN A 67 -42.38 15.16 -1.92
C ASN A 67 -40.87 15.24 -2.16
N ALA A 68 -40.17 16.16 -1.50
CA ALA A 68 -38.79 15.91 -1.12
C ALA A 68 -38.80 14.88 0.00
N ALA A 69 -39.11 13.62 -0.37
CA ALA A 69 -39.23 12.52 0.55
C ALA A 69 -37.93 12.40 1.34
N GLN A 70 -38.05 12.41 2.67
CA GLN A 70 -37.03 11.85 3.57
C GLN A 70 -36.50 10.57 2.90
N PRO A 71 -35.18 10.40 2.73
CA PRO A 71 -34.65 9.25 2.02
C PRO A 71 -35.20 8.01 2.72
N SER A 72 -35.95 7.21 1.97
CA SER A 72 -36.57 5.99 2.51
C SER A 72 -35.49 5.15 3.18
N ALA A 73 -35.84 4.37 4.21
CA ALA A 73 -34.87 3.51 4.88
C ALA A 73 -34.09 2.62 3.87
N ARG A 74 -34.73 2.27 2.75
CA ARG A 74 -34.11 1.58 1.60
C ARG A 74 -33.06 2.44 0.89
N ALA A 75 -33.37 3.70 0.55
CA ALA A 75 -32.41 4.61 -0.08
C ALA A 75 -31.18 4.87 0.81
N VAL A 76 -31.37 5.01 2.13
CA VAL A 76 -30.25 5.13 3.09
C VAL A 76 -29.41 3.86 3.12
N LEU A 77 -30.03 2.68 3.09
CA LEU A 77 -29.34 1.40 3.08
C LEU A 77 -28.54 1.19 1.78
N GLU A 78 -29.15 1.47 0.62
CA GLU A 78 -28.50 1.39 -0.68
C GLU A 78 -27.30 2.34 -0.77
N TRP A 79 -27.45 3.57 -0.28
CA TRP A 79 -26.34 4.52 -0.21
C TRP A 79 -25.21 3.99 0.68
N LYS A 80 -25.52 3.44 1.86
CA LYS A 80 -24.53 2.81 2.74
C LYS A 80 -23.81 1.64 2.07
N ILE A 81 -24.54 0.76 1.38
CA ILE A 81 -23.97 -0.38 0.64
C ILE A 81 -23.04 0.12 -0.46
N LYS A 82 -23.47 1.14 -1.23
CA LYS A 82 -22.66 1.74 -2.30
C LYS A 82 -21.38 2.36 -1.74
N THR A 83 -21.46 3.09 -0.63
CA THR A 83 -20.31 3.67 0.05
C THR A 83 -19.34 2.59 0.56
N LEU A 84 -19.84 1.50 1.16
CA LEU A 84 -19.00 0.39 1.60
C LEU A 84 -18.32 -0.33 0.43
N LYS A 85 -19.04 -0.54 -0.68
CA LYS A 85 -18.45 -1.10 -1.91
C LYS A 85 -17.36 -0.21 -2.47
N ALA A 86 -17.58 1.11 -2.53
CA ALA A 86 -16.58 2.06 -2.99
C ALA A 86 -15.35 2.07 -2.08
N MET A 87 -15.55 2.04 -0.76
CA MET A 87 -14.47 1.96 0.22
C MET A 87 -13.65 0.68 0.05
N LEU A 88 -14.32 -0.46 -0.14
CA LEU A 88 -13.67 -1.74 -0.38
C LEU A 88 -12.86 -1.73 -1.69
N GLN A 89 -13.39 -1.14 -2.76
CA GLN A 89 -12.65 -0.93 -4.01
C GLN A 89 -11.39 -0.07 -3.80
N ILE A 90 -11.47 1.01 -3.02
CA ILE A 90 -10.31 1.84 -2.68
C ILE A 90 -9.25 1.03 -1.92
N PHE A 91 -9.65 0.14 -1.01
CA PHE A 91 -8.68 -0.73 -0.32
C PHE A 91 -8.03 -1.74 -1.27
N TYR A 92 -8.75 -2.26 -2.27
CA TYR A 92 -8.14 -3.07 -3.32
C TYR A 92 -7.06 -2.32 -4.11
N LEU A 93 -7.21 -1.00 -4.29
CA LEU A 93 -6.18 -0.17 -4.94
C LEU A 93 -4.85 -0.13 -4.20
N THR A 94 -4.84 -0.45 -2.91
CA THR A 94 -3.59 -0.54 -2.12
C THR A 94 -2.81 -1.83 -2.39
N GLY A 95 -3.40 -2.79 -3.13
CA GLY A 95 -2.83 -4.10 -3.38
C GLY A 95 -2.85 -5.04 -2.18
N ILE A 96 -3.27 -4.61 -0.99
CA ILE A 96 -3.31 -5.44 0.21
C ILE A 96 -4.70 -5.34 0.85
N SER A 97 -5.36 -6.48 1.02
CA SER A 97 -6.64 -6.58 1.73
C SER A 97 -6.55 -7.62 2.84
N GLY A 98 -7.38 -7.47 3.88
CA GLY A 98 -7.41 -8.36 5.03
C GLY A 98 -8.83 -8.74 5.40
N LYS A 99 -9.03 -10.01 5.75
CA LYS A 99 -10.29 -10.52 6.33
C LYS A 99 -10.01 -11.24 7.64
N LEU A 100 -10.89 -11.04 8.63
CA LEU A 100 -10.82 -11.80 9.89
C LEU A 100 -11.21 -13.25 9.62
N SER A 101 -10.44 -14.19 10.17
CA SER A 101 -10.69 -15.63 10.12
C SER A 101 -10.96 -16.16 11.53
N LYS A 102 -11.52 -17.37 11.65
CA LYS A 102 -11.85 -18.00 12.94
C LYS A 102 -10.64 -18.09 13.89
N ARG A 103 -9.42 -18.17 13.35
CA ARG A 103 -8.17 -18.38 14.10
C ARG A 103 -7.20 -17.18 14.06
N GLY A 104 -7.55 -16.10 13.35
CA GLY A 104 -6.64 -14.97 13.14
C GLY A 104 -7.04 -14.11 11.95
N VAL A 105 -6.11 -13.79 11.06
CA VAL A 105 -6.32 -12.87 9.92
C VAL A 105 -5.79 -13.49 8.63
N CYS A 106 -6.54 -13.35 7.54
CA CYS A 106 -6.11 -13.73 6.20
C CYS A 106 -5.86 -12.47 5.38
N PHE A 107 -4.64 -12.31 4.88
CA PHE A 107 -4.27 -11.25 3.96
C PHE A 107 -4.29 -11.75 2.51
N CYS A 108 -4.74 -10.89 1.61
CA CYS A 108 -4.62 -11.06 0.17
C CYS A 108 -3.76 -9.93 -0.38
N ILE A 109 -2.66 -10.29 -1.02
CA ILE A 109 -1.70 -9.39 -1.66
C ILE A 109 -1.89 -9.54 -3.16
N SER A 110 -2.54 -8.55 -3.76
CA SER A 110 -2.73 -8.43 -5.20
C SER A 110 -1.54 -7.68 -5.80
N THR A 111 -0.93 -8.28 -6.80
CA THR A 111 0.20 -7.71 -7.53
C THR A 111 -0.28 -6.94 -8.75
N ALA A 112 0.46 -5.89 -9.12
CA ALA A 112 0.16 -5.09 -10.29
C ALA A 112 1.45 -4.62 -10.97
N TYR A 113 1.38 -4.44 -12.29
CA TYR A 113 2.46 -3.88 -13.09
C TYR A 113 1.85 -2.91 -14.11
N GLU A 114 2.37 -1.67 -14.16
CA GLU A 114 1.93 -0.61 -15.09
C GLU A 114 0.39 -0.43 -15.16
N GLY A 115 -0.28 -0.45 -14.01
CA GLY A 115 -1.74 -0.27 -13.92
C GLY A 115 -2.59 -1.51 -14.20
N THR A 116 -1.97 -2.64 -14.54
CA THR A 116 -2.64 -3.93 -14.74
C THR A 116 -2.51 -4.80 -13.50
N TYR A 117 -3.63 -5.28 -12.95
CA TYR A 117 -3.62 -6.29 -11.90
C TYR A 117 -3.28 -7.66 -12.47
N LEU A 118 -2.40 -8.37 -11.76
CA LEU A 118 -1.87 -9.66 -12.18
C LEU A 118 -2.30 -10.73 -11.17
N ASP A 119 -1.35 -11.36 -10.48
CA ASP A 119 -1.63 -12.44 -9.53
C ASP A 119 -2.10 -11.91 -8.17
N SER A 120 -2.76 -12.79 -7.41
CA SER A 120 -3.06 -12.56 -5.99
C SER A 120 -2.51 -13.69 -5.11
N TYR A 121 -1.90 -13.32 -4.00
CA TYR A 121 -1.28 -14.22 -3.04
C TYR A 121 -1.98 -14.14 -1.70
N HIS A 122 -2.15 -15.28 -1.04
CA HIS A 122 -2.85 -15.38 0.24
C HIS A 122 -1.88 -15.71 1.36
N LEU A 123 -2.11 -15.11 2.52
CA LEU A 123 -1.34 -15.30 3.74
C LEU A 123 -2.27 -15.39 4.95
N ASP A 124 -2.37 -16.57 5.54
CA ASP A 124 -3.12 -16.83 6.76
C ASP A 124 -2.21 -16.73 7.98
N LEU A 125 -2.54 -15.82 8.90
CA LEU A 125 -1.85 -15.61 10.16
C LEU A 125 -2.72 -16.04 11.34
N LEU A 126 -2.13 -16.76 12.28
CA LEU A 126 -2.67 -16.96 13.63
C LEU A 126 -2.26 -15.76 14.49
N THR A 127 -3.15 -15.27 15.35
CA THR A 127 -2.89 -14.08 16.19
C THR A 127 -2.69 -14.39 17.67
N LYS A 128 -2.87 -15.65 18.09
CA LYS A 128 -2.71 -16.09 19.48
C LYS A 128 -2.02 -17.45 19.54
N PRO A 129 -1.05 -17.67 20.46
CA PRO A 129 -0.50 -16.72 21.44
C PRO A 129 0.45 -15.68 20.82
N GLU A 130 1.13 -16.01 19.72
CA GLU A 130 1.99 -15.10 18.94
C GLU A 130 1.55 -15.08 17.48
N VAL A 131 1.99 -14.07 16.71
CA VAL A 131 1.64 -13.97 15.30
C VAL A 131 2.43 -15.01 14.51
N GLN A 132 1.75 -15.99 13.90
CA GLN A 132 2.43 -17.07 13.16
C GLN A 132 1.80 -17.28 11.79
N ILE A 133 2.63 -17.60 10.80
CA ILE A 133 2.17 -17.97 9.46
C ILE A 133 1.62 -19.40 9.51
N TYR A 134 0.33 -19.57 9.22
CA TYR A 134 -0.33 -20.87 9.18
C TYR A 134 -0.32 -21.47 7.78
N ARG A 135 -0.69 -20.68 6.78
CA ARG A 135 -0.77 -21.09 5.38
C ARG A 135 -0.47 -19.91 4.48
N HIS A 136 0.17 -20.17 3.33
CA HIS A 136 0.39 -19.15 2.31
C HIS A 136 0.42 -19.74 0.92
N SER A 137 0.24 -18.89 -0.09
CA SER A 137 0.50 -19.22 -1.51
C SER A 137 1.76 -18.55 -2.06
N VAL A 138 2.56 -17.90 -1.20
CA VAL A 138 3.82 -17.24 -1.60
C VAL A 138 4.80 -18.26 -2.20
N PRO A 139 5.43 -17.98 -3.36
CA PRO A 139 6.38 -18.88 -3.99
C PRO A 139 7.61 -19.18 -3.12
N ILE A 140 8.13 -20.40 -3.22
CA ILE A 140 9.22 -20.91 -2.35
C ILE A 140 10.53 -20.13 -2.43
N PHE A 141 10.80 -19.47 -3.56
CA PHE A 141 12.02 -18.69 -3.78
C PHE A 141 11.94 -17.28 -3.17
N ILE A 142 10.76 -16.84 -2.73
CA ILE A 142 10.60 -15.59 -2.00
C ILE A 142 10.99 -15.86 -0.54
N PRO A 143 11.86 -15.05 0.09
CA PRO A 143 12.43 -15.33 1.42
C PRO A 143 11.45 -15.04 2.58
N LEU A 144 10.23 -15.58 2.50
CA LEU A 144 9.13 -15.32 3.43
C LEU A 144 9.53 -15.56 4.89
N GLN A 145 10.24 -16.65 5.18
CA GLN A 145 10.66 -16.97 6.54
C GLN A 145 11.66 -15.95 7.10
N GLN A 146 12.55 -15.39 6.27
CA GLN A 146 13.52 -14.39 6.68
C GLN A 146 12.83 -13.04 6.94
N ILE A 147 11.91 -12.64 6.05
CA ILE A 147 11.09 -11.44 6.21
C ILE A 147 10.23 -11.56 7.49
N ALA A 148 9.63 -12.73 7.72
CA ALA A 148 8.81 -13.01 8.90
C ALA A 148 9.61 -12.90 10.20
N LYS A 149 10.79 -13.55 10.27
CA LYS A 149 11.67 -13.46 11.45
C LYS A 149 12.05 -12.02 11.79
N LYS A 150 12.21 -11.16 10.78
CA LYS A 150 12.67 -9.78 10.97
C LYS A 150 11.54 -8.83 11.40
N TYR A 151 10.34 -8.99 10.84
CA TYR A 151 9.28 -7.98 10.97
C TYR A 151 7.95 -8.49 11.51
N LEU A 152 7.65 -9.79 11.46
CA LEU A 152 6.29 -10.30 11.76
C LEU A 152 5.83 -9.98 13.18
N GLN A 153 6.73 -10.08 14.16
CA GLN A 153 6.42 -9.81 15.58
C GLN A 153 6.50 -8.32 15.95
N THR A 154 7.26 -7.52 15.19
CA THR A 154 7.59 -6.13 15.55
C THR A 154 6.76 -5.12 14.76
N ASP A 155 6.63 -5.30 13.45
CA ASP A 155 5.90 -4.41 12.57
C ASP A 155 5.25 -5.18 11.42
N ILE A 156 3.98 -5.54 11.60
CA ILE A 156 3.17 -6.22 10.60
C ILE A 156 3.02 -5.42 9.30
N ARG A 157 3.01 -4.08 9.36
CA ARG A 157 2.88 -3.23 8.17
C ARG A 157 4.16 -3.29 7.35
N ARG A 158 5.33 -3.20 8.01
CA ARG A 158 6.63 -3.38 7.36
C ARG A 158 6.77 -4.77 6.75
N PHE A 159 6.34 -5.81 7.48
CA PHE A 159 6.32 -7.18 6.99
C PHE A 159 5.51 -7.30 5.69
N LEU A 160 4.27 -6.80 5.67
CA LEU A 160 3.39 -6.86 4.50
C LEU A 160 3.93 -6.02 3.32
N SER A 161 4.48 -4.84 3.59
CA SER A 161 5.11 -3.99 2.56
C SER A 161 6.28 -4.70 1.90
N VAL A 162 7.24 -5.20 2.68
CA VAL A 162 8.43 -5.88 2.14
C VAL A 162 8.03 -7.14 1.36
N LEU A 163 7.05 -7.90 1.84
CA LEU A 163 6.53 -9.05 1.11
C LEU A 163 5.84 -8.65 -0.19
N SER A 164 5.06 -7.57 -0.17
CA SER A 164 4.43 -7.00 -1.36
C SER A 164 5.45 -6.56 -2.40
N ASP A 165 6.55 -5.93 -1.99
CA ASP A 165 7.62 -5.49 -2.90
C ASP A 165 8.26 -6.69 -3.62
N HIS A 166 8.58 -7.76 -2.89
CA HIS A 166 9.12 -8.99 -3.48
C HIS A 166 8.15 -9.62 -4.48
N LEU A 167 6.87 -9.69 -4.13
CA LEU A 167 5.84 -10.29 -4.99
C LEU A 167 5.59 -9.45 -6.25
N ASN A 168 5.45 -8.13 -6.11
CA ASN A 168 5.26 -7.23 -7.24
C ASN A 168 6.46 -7.25 -8.19
N ALA A 169 7.68 -7.26 -7.66
CA ALA A 169 8.88 -7.31 -8.46
C ALA A 169 8.99 -8.64 -9.23
N TYR A 170 8.74 -9.77 -8.57
CA TYR A 170 8.72 -11.08 -9.23
C TYR A 170 7.66 -11.14 -10.33
N VAL A 171 6.41 -10.79 -10.01
CA VAL A 171 5.30 -10.87 -10.98
C VAL A 171 5.51 -9.87 -12.12
N GLY A 172 6.04 -8.68 -11.84
CA GLY A 172 6.42 -7.70 -12.85
C GLY A 172 7.46 -8.24 -13.83
N ARG A 173 8.55 -8.83 -13.34
CA ARG A 173 9.58 -9.46 -14.20
C ARG A 173 9.00 -10.60 -15.04
N ARG A 174 8.16 -11.45 -14.43
CA ARG A 174 7.50 -12.55 -15.15
C ARG A 174 6.59 -12.02 -16.26
N TYR A 175 5.78 -11.01 -15.94
CA TYR A 175 4.87 -10.36 -16.88
C TYR A 175 5.62 -9.69 -18.04
N GLN A 176 6.67 -8.92 -17.76
CA GLN A 176 7.54 -8.33 -18.79
C GLN A 176 8.13 -9.40 -19.72
N ALA A 177 8.59 -10.52 -19.15
CA ALA A 177 9.11 -11.65 -19.93
C ALA A 177 8.05 -12.29 -20.83
N ASP A 178 6.84 -12.51 -20.29
CA ASP A 178 5.71 -13.06 -21.05
C ASP A 178 5.33 -12.10 -22.19
N GLN A 179 5.19 -10.80 -21.90
CA GLN A 179 4.88 -9.77 -22.90
C GLN A 179 5.95 -9.69 -23.99
N LEU A 180 7.24 -9.77 -23.63
CA LEU A 180 8.34 -9.79 -24.58
C LEU A 180 8.22 -10.98 -25.53
N GLN A 181 7.95 -12.17 -25.00
CA GLN A 181 7.80 -13.37 -25.82
C GLN A 181 6.55 -13.34 -26.70
N GLU A 182 5.42 -12.84 -26.19
CA GLU A 182 4.16 -12.77 -26.94
C GLU A 182 4.23 -11.75 -28.09
N HIS A 183 4.68 -10.53 -27.81
CA HIS A 183 4.60 -9.41 -28.77
C HIS A 183 5.78 -9.36 -29.73
N PHE A 184 6.95 -9.91 -29.35
CA PHE A 184 8.17 -9.87 -30.15
C PHE A 184 8.65 -11.26 -30.60
N SER A 185 7.78 -12.27 -30.57
CA SER A 185 8.07 -13.64 -31.02
C SER A 185 8.68 -13.71 -32.42
N GLY A 186 8.29 -12.83 -33.35
CA GLY A 186 8.85 -12.79 -34.71
C GLY A 186 10.28 -12.24 -34.79
N GLN A 187 10.73 -11.45 -33.81
CA GLN A 187 12.07 -10.86 -33.76
C GLN A 187 13.02 -11.68 -32.88
N ILE A 188 12.46 -12.33 -31.85
CA ILE A 188 13.20 -13.19 -30.94
C ILE A 188 13.50 -14.52 -31.61
N LYS A 189 14.78 -14.88 -31.66
CA LYS A 189 15.23 -16.16 -32.19
C LYS A 189 15.13 -17.23 -31.10
N GLY A 190 14.12 -18.09 -31.22
CA GLY A 190 13.88 -19.22 -30.32
C GLY A 190 13.07 -18.82 -29.08
N THR A 191 13.18 -19.60 -28.01
CA THR A 191 12.44 -19.36 -26.75
C THR A 191 13.25 -18.49 -25.79
N LEU A 192 12.60 -17.50 -25.20
CA LEU A 192 13.15 -16.72 -24.08
C LEU A 192 13.46 -17.66 -22.91
N GLN A 193 14.72 -17.68 -22.48
CA GLN A 193 15.14 -18.46 -21.32
C GLN A 193 15.04 -17.60 -20.06
N ARG A 194 14.43 -18.17 -19.02
CA ARG A 194 14.31 -17.52 -17.71
C ARG A 194 14.35 -18.55 -16.60
N ASN A 195 14.86 -18.16 -15.43
CA ASN A 195 14.78 -18.99 -14.23
C ASN A 195 13.46 -18.77 -13.47
N SER A 196 13.19 -19.58 -12.45
CA SER A 196 11.92 -19.53 -11.69
C SER A 196 11.66 -18.18 -10.99
N LEU A 197 12.70 -17.47 -10.55
CA LEU A 197 12.58 -16.14 -9.91
C LEU A 197 12.38 -15.01 -10.95
N CYS A 198 12.52 -15.33 -12.24
CA CYS A 198 12.59 -14.37 -13.34
C CYS A 198 13.61 -13.26 -13.07
N ASN A 199 14.74 -13.58 -12.42
CA ASN A 199 15.81 -12.61 -12.15
C ASN A 199 17.00 -12.74 -13.10
N LEU A 200 16.95 -13.71 -14.00
CA LEU A 200 17.87 -13.87 -15.12
C LEU A 200 17.03 -14.20 -16.35
N LEU A 201 17.10 -13.33 -17.36
CA LEU A 201 16.48 -13.53 -18.67
C LEU A 201 17.58 -13.55 -19.73
N VAL A 202 17.51 -14.54 -20.63
CA VAL A 202 18.42 -14.66 -21.77
C VAL A 202 17.61 -14.90 -23.03
N PHE A 203 17.82 -14.07 -24.05
CA PHE A 203 17.17 -14.23 -25.35
C PHE A 203 18.06 -13.75 -26.47
N ASN A 204 17.75 -14.20 -27.67
CA ASN A 204 18.43 -13.78 -28.89
C ASN A 204 17.45 -13.01 -29.76
N TYR A 205 17.90 -11.97 -30.45
CA TYR A 205 17.08 -11.28 -31.44
C TYR A 205 17.93 -10.86 -32.64
N ASN A 206 17.28 -10.71 -33.78
CA ASN A 206 17.94 -10.30 -35.01
C ASN A 206 17.63 -8.85 -35.31
N VAL A 207 18.65 -8.07 -35.68
CA VAL A 207 18.47 -6.72 -36.23
C VAL A 207 18.84 -6.76 -37.69
N SER A 208 17.89 -6.45 -38.56
CA SER A 208 18.10 -6.30 -40.00
C SER A 208 18.44 -4.86 -40.35
N SER A 209 19.51 -4.69 -41.12
CA SER A 209 19.83 -3.50 -41.91
C SER A 209 19.67 -3.84 -43.39
N GLU A 210 19.62 -2.84 -44.27
CA GLU A 210 19.27 -2.95 -45.71
C GLU A 210 20.02 -4.06 -46.48
N SER A 211 21.16 -4.55 -45.98
CA SER A 211 21.95 -5.61 -46.61
C SER A 211 22.39 -6.76 -45.68
N LYS A 212 22.15 -6.69 -44.36
CA LYS A 212 22.70 -7.65 -43.38
C LYS A 212 21.80 -7.84 -42.17
N THR A 213 21.77 -9.05 -41.63
CA THR A 213 21.11 -9.39 -40.37
C THR A 213 22.15 -9.70 -39.31
N PHE A 214 22.10 -9.01 -38.18
CA PHE A 214 23.02 -9.19 -37.06
C PHE A 214 22.29 -9.90 -35.91
N PRO A 215 22.75 -11.08 -35.48
CA PRO A 215 22.19 -11.77 -34.33
C PRO A 215 22.81 -11.22 -33.04
N PHE A 216 21.95 -10.81 -32.13
CA PHE A 216 22.32 -10.35 -30.80
C PHE A 216 21.86 -11.35 -29.74
N ASN A 217 22.71 -11.57 -28.74
CA ASN A 217 22.37 -12.24 -27.50
C ASN A 217 22.27 -11.20 -26.38
N VAL A 218 21.15 -11.23 -25.65
CA VAL A 218 20.88 -10.36 -24.50
C VAL A 218 20.80 -11.20 -23.25
N ARG A 219 21.47 -10.72 -22.20
CA ARG A 219 21.37 -11.23 -20.83
C ARG A 219 20.97 -10.10 -19.90
N LEU A 220 19.81 -10.24 -19.25
CA LEU A 220 19.30 -9.31 -18.24
C LEU A 220 19.40 -9.95 -16.86
N LEU A 221 20.10 -9.30 -15.95
CA LEU A 221 20.22 -9.72 -14.55
C LEU A 221 19.51 -8.70 -13.65
N TYR A 222 18.65 -9.20 -12.77
CA TYR A 222 17.89 -8.43 -11.80
C TYR A 222 18.45 -8.75 -10.40
N GLY A 223 19.47 -8.00 -10.00
CA GLY A 223 20.18 -8.21 -8.74
C GLY A 223 19.34 -7.86 -7.50
N ASP A 224 18.44 -6.89 -7.62
CA ASP A 224 17.51 -6.53 -6.55
C ASP A 224 16.21 -7.36 -6.65
N PRO A 225 15.92 -8.26 -5.69
CA PRO A 225 14.70 -9.07 -5.73
C PRO A 225 13.42 -8.24 -5.61
N CYS A 226 13.49 -7.02 -5.06
CA CYS A 226 12.37 -6.08 -4.89
C CYS A 226 12.19 -5.12 -6.07
N CYS A 227 13.00 -5.23 -7.13
CA CYS A 227 12.89 -4.37 -8.31
C CYS A 227 12.50 -5.15 -9.56
N SER A 228 11.64 -4.57 -10.40
CA SER A 228 11.26 -5.12 -11.71
C SER A 228 12.15 -4.62 -12.85
N LEU A 229 13.22 -3.87 -12.56
CA LEU A 229 14.17 -3.38 -13.57
C LEU A 229 15.49 -4.16 -13.46
N PRO A 230 16.14 -4.45 -14.60
CA PRO A 230 17.43 -5.12 -14.58
C PRO A 230 18.50 -4.19 -13.98
N THR A 231 19.37 -4.77 -13.17
CA THR A 231 20.54 -4.08 -12.62
C THR A 231 21.74 -4.16 -13.55
N GLU A 232 21.80 -5.20 -14.38
CA GLU A 232 22.87 -5.40 -15.36
C GLU A 232 22.27 -5.92 -16.67
N VAL A 233 22.75 -5.35 -17.78
CA VAL A 233 22.35 -5.68 -19.14
C VAL A 233 23.61 -5.94 -19.95
N VAL A 234 23.73 -7.15 -20.50
CA VAL A 234 24.83 -7.52 -21.39
C VAL A 234 24.24 -7.82 -22.76
N ILE A 235 24.75 -7.13 -23.77
CA ILE A 235 24.37 -7.34 -25.18
C ILE A 235 25.65 -7.72 -25.93
N SER A 236 25.61 -8.84 -26.63
CA SER A 236 26.72 -9.33 -27.45
C SER A 236 26.22 -9.64 -28.86
N CYS A 237 27.03 -9.31 -29.87
CA CYS A 237 26.78 -9.70 -31.26
C CYS A 237 27.58 -10.97 -31.52
N THR A 238 26.93 -12.01 -32.06
CA THR A 238 27.57 -13.29 -32.42
C THR A 238 27.80 -13.40 -33.92
#